data_AF-A0A8H6MBJ6-F1
#
_entry.id   AF-A0A8H6MBJ6-F1
#
_cell.length_a   1.000
_cell.length_b   1.000
_cell.length_c   1.000
_cell.angle_alpha   90.00
_cell.angle_beta   90.00
_cell.angle_gamma   90.00
#
_symmetry.space_group_name_H-M   'P 1'
#
loop_
_entity.id
_entity.type
_entity.pdbx_description
1 polymer ?
#
loop_
_entity_poly.entity_id
_entity_poly.type
_entity_poly.pdbx_seq_one_letter_code
_entity_poly.pdbx_strand_id
1 'polypeptide(L)'
;MFPAPIGGIPLPSEFAGSLIFAILYGLLIPVLVYRLWDRRSRTIVFFGTILAVFERTIVLSLRTVATQRDDWRFSDGFLKYNQITLGLGFVSIGNDLVGLVRCLLVNPTYGYGDGGRYDESPAAATKDSSFQAPRVGDVDRPAERQRCRQFSFWMLMFFLSSNIPGSVAGGMFQRKYFENEQKAHLMMNLRYASSAVALFLISVLMAAAAWSRKYQPRASHKAIHRLFVLGTLLIIVALYRLSVMHHTTPAFESTLAGTLNSPGAKASFYILHLLPEWLCLVILMCFNTRKTFGTGPVGDRRGRDDTPEQILKRKAQKAKRDAKKANRENRNADPERHSDSIPLRNIATSSLLIDTRLTGSGSR
;
A
#
# COMPACT_ATOMS: atom_id res chain seq x y z
N MET A 1 5.06 -7.75 36.22
CA MET A 1 5.00 -8.44 34.90
C MET A 1 4.68 -7.41 33.84
N PHE A 2 5.08 -7.62 32.58
CA PHE A 2 4.77 -6.69 31.48
C PHE A 2 4.24 -7.42 30.25
N PRO A 3 3.52 -6.74 29.33
CA PRO A 3 2.97 -7.38 28.13
C PRO A 3 4.05 -8.01 27.26
N ALA A 4 3.84 -9.26 26.86
CA ALA A 4 4.79 -9.97 26.01
C ALA A 4 4.92 -9.23 24.65
N PRO A 5 6.14 -9.11 24.10
CA PRO A 5 6.32 -8.56 22.76
C PRO A 5 5.65 -9.49 21.73
N ILE A 6 4.92 -8.91 20.77
CA ILE A 6 4.32 -9.69 19.68
C ILE A 6 5.45 -10.38 18.90
N GLY A 7 5.34 -11.70 18.74
CA GLY A 7 6.39 -12.55 18.15
C GLY A 7 7.55 -12.86 19.10
N GLY A 8 7.52 -12.38 20.34
CA GLY A 8 8.59 -12.56 21.33
C GLY A 8 9.93 -11.94 20.92
N ILE A 9 10.95 -12.24 21.71
CA ILE A 9 12.34 -11.81 21.48
C ILE A 9 13.01 -12.72 20.44
N PRO A 10 13.84 -12.21 19.52
CA PRO A 10 14.55 -13.06 18.55
C PRO A 10 15.59 -13.94 19.24
N LEU A 11 15.25 -15.21 19.41
CA LEU A 11 16.16 -16.23 19.95
C LEU A 11 16.96 -16.91 18.84
N PRO A 12 18.11 -17.56 19.14
CA PRO A 12 18.91 -18.28 18.14
C PRO A 12 18.11 -19.33 17.35
N SER A 13 17.12 -19.97 17.99
CA SER A 13 16.24 -20.96 17.36
C SER A 13 15.35 -20.39 16.24
N GLU A 14 15.19 -19.07 16.15
CA GLU A 14 14.38 -18.41 15.12
C GLU A 14 15.18 -17.95 13.90
N PHE A 15 16.50 -18.11 13.90
CA PHE A 15 17.38 -17.59 12.85
C PHE A 15 16.87 -17.97 11.45
N ALA A 16 16.55 -19.25 11.24
CA ALA A 16 16.06 -19.74 9.96
C ALA A 16 14.72 -19.08 9.56
N GLY A 17 13.76 -18.98 10.49
CA GLY A 17 12.46 -18.39 10.22
C GLY A 17 12.56 -16.90 9.84
N SER A 18 13.32 -16.12 10.61
CA SER A 18 13.54 -14.70 10.31
C SER A 18 14.25 -14.50 8.96
N LEU A 19 15.28 -15.31 8.67
CA LEU A 19 16.04 -15.23 7.43
C LEU A 19 15.18 -15.56 6.19
N ILE A 20 14.40 -16.65 6.25
CA ILE A 20 13.51 -17.04 5.15
C ILE A 20 12.52 -15.92 4.83
N PHE A 21 11.84 -15.37 5.85
CA PHE A 21 10.90 -14.29 5.62
C PHE A 21 11.59 -13.00 5.17
N ALA A 22 12.79 -12.68 5.66
CA ALA A 22 13.56 -11.54 5.16
C ALA A 22 13.83 -11.65 3.66
N ILE A 23 14.23 -12.83 3.18
CA ILE A 23 14.43 -13.12 1.75
C ILE A 23 13.11 -13.01 0.98
N LEU A 24 12.03 -13.63 1.49
CA LEU A 24 10.71 -13.61 0.83
C LEU A 24 10.16 -12.19 0.66
N TYR A 25 10.34 -11.31 1.65
CA TYR A 25 9.96 -9.90 1.53
C TYR A 25 10.93 -9.11 0.64
N GLY A 26 12.24 -9.37 0.72
CA GLY A 26 13.25 -8.76 -0.14
C GLY A 26 13.03 -9.04 -1.63
N LEU A 27 12.59 -10.26 -1.97
CA LEU A 27 12.23 -10.64 -3.35
C LEU A 27 11.02 -9.87 -3.91
N LEU A 28 10.20 -9.25 -3.05
CA LEU A 28 9.10 -8.38 -3.51
C LEU A 28 9.59 -6.99 -3.95
N ILE A 29 10.78 -6.55 -3.54
CA ILE A 29 11.31 -5.23 -3.89
C ILE A 29 11.53 -5.09 -5.41
N PRO A 30 12.17 -6.03 -6.13
CA PRO A 30 12.28 -5.96 -7.59
C PRO A 30 10.91 -5.92 -8.29
N VAL A 31 9.93 -6.70 -7.80
CA VAL A 31 8.56 -6.71 -8.35
C VAL A 31 7.89 -5.35 -8.15
N LEU A 32 8.09 -4.73 -6.99
CA LEU A 32 7.59 -3.40 -6.66
C LEU A 32 8.23 -2.31 -7.53
N VAL A 33 9.55 -2.35 -7.72
CA VAL A 33 10.28 -1.42 -8.61
C VAL A 33 9.78 -1.56 -10.04
N TYR A 34 9.66 -2.78 -10.55
CA TYR A 34 9.10 -3.06 -11.88
C TYR A 34 7.69 -2.46 -12.01
N ARG A 35 6.84 -2.65 -11.00
CA ARG A 35 5.46 -2.15 -11.00
C ARG A 35 5.37 -0.62 -10.96
N LEU A 36 6.30 0.04 -10.25
CA LEU A 36 6.41 1.49 -10.22
C LEU A 36 6.93 2.07 -11.54
N TRP A 37 7.75 1.30 -12.27
CA TRP A 37 8.27 1.66 -13.57
C TRP A 37 7.24 1.51 -14.70
N ASP A 38 6.50 0.38 -14.73
CA ASP A 38 5.49 0.15 -15.76
C ASP A 38 4.30 1.10 -15.63
N ARG A 39 4.14 1.96 -16.63
CA ARG A 39 3.05 2.95 -16.73
C ARG A 39 1.66 2.29 -16.70
N ARG A 40 1.54 1.02 -17.10
CA ARG A 40 0.26 0.30 -17.11
C ARG A 40 -0.13 -0.21 -15.72
N SER A 41 0.83 -0.50 -14.84
CA SER A 41 0.57 -1.00 -13.48
C SER A 41 0.70 0.05 -12.38
N ARG A 42 1.42 1.16 -12.64
CA ARG A 42 1.70 2.19 -11.63
C ARG A 42 0.41 2.77 -11.04
N THR A 43 0.24 2.60 -9.74
CA THR A 43 -0.83 3.20 -8.95
C THR A 43 -0.29 3.65 -7.60
N ILE A 44 -0.62 4.88 -7.21
CA ILE A 44 -0.23 5.47 -5.90
C ILE A 44 -1.15 4.97 -4.77
N VAL A 45 -2.23 4.24 -5.11
CA VAL A 45 -3.18 3.69 -4.13
C VAL A 45 -2.50 2.70 -3.16
N PHE A 46 -1.33 2.17 -3.49
CA PHE A 46 -0.59 1.18 -2.68
C PHE A 46 0.59 1.74 -1.90
N PHE A 47 0.49 2.98 -1.46
CA PHE A 47 1.57 3.58 -0.69
C PHE A 47 1.84 2.81 0.61
N GLY A 48 0.79 2.36 1.33
CA GLY A 48 0.95 1.56 2.55
C GLY A 48 1.63 0.21 2.30
N THR A 49 1.22 -0.48 1.24
CA THR A 49 1.79 -1.76 0.78
C THR A 49 3.26 -1.60 0.42
N ILE A 50 3.63 -0.52 -0.27
CA ILE A 50 5.02 -0.24 -0.62
C ILE A 50 5.87 -0.09 0.65
N LEU A 51 5.41 0.74 1.59
CA LEU A 51 6.10 0.92 2.87
C LEU A 51 6.18 -0.40 3.65
N ALA A 52 5.10 -1.18 3.70
CA ALA A 52 5.07 -2.45 4.41
C ALA A 52 6.13 -3.43 3.90
N VAL A 53 6.40 -3.48 2.59
CA VAL A 53 7.44 -4.35 2.00
C VAL A 53 8.84 -3.95 2.48
N PHE A 54 9.17 -2.66 2.39
CA PHE A 54 10.47 -2.16 2.85
C PHE A 54 10.64 -2.33 4.35
N GLU A 55 9.65 -1.91 5.14
CA GLU A 55 9.66 -2.03 6.59
C GLU A 55 9.81 -3.48 7.05
N ARG A 56 9.13 -4.44 6.39
CA ARG A 56 9.23 -5.87 6.72
C ARG A 56 10.57 -6.45 6.35
N THR A 57 11.14 -6.05 5.21
CA THR A 57 12.49 -6.47 4.82
C THR A 57 13.51 -5.99 5.85
N ILE A 58 13.42 -4.73 6.28
CA ILE A 58 14.33 -4.15 7.28
C ILE A 58 14.16 -4.84 8.62
N VAL A 59 12.95 -4.90 9.17
CA VAL A 59 12.73 -5.46 10.52
C VAL A 59 13.12 -6.93 10.62
N LEU A 60 12.85 -7.73 9.58
CA LEU A 60 13.20 -9.16 9.58
C LEU A 60 14.70 -9.38 9.39
N SER A 61 15.37 -8.51 8.63
CA SER A 61 16.84 -8.52 8.53
C SER A 61 17.48 -8.19 9.89
N LEU A 62 17.00 -7.12 10.55
CA LEU A 62 17.46 -6.76 11.89
C LEU A 62 17.15 -7.85 12.92
N ARG A 63 15.96 -8.47 12.81
CA ARG A 63 15.57 -9.59 13.67
C ARG A 63 16.49 -10.78 13.50
N THR A 64 16.90 -11.09 12.27
CA THR A 64 17.87 -12.15 11.96
C THR A 64 19.21 -11.86 12.62
N VAL A 65 19.74 -10.64 12.50
CA VAL A 65 21.00 -10.23 13.17
C VAL A 65 20.88 -10.32 14.70
N ALA A 66 19.74 -9.90 15.27
CA ALA A 66 19.49 -9.95 16.70
C ALA A 66 19.39 -11.37 17.27
N THR A 67 19.21 -12.41 16.45
CA THR A 67 19.30 -13.80 16.93
C THR A 67 20.73 -14.18 17.32
N GLN A 68 21.75 -13.54 16.73
CA GLN A 68 23.17 -13.84 16.96
C GLN A 68 23.86 -12.87 17.94
N ARG A 69 23.22 -11.73 18.23
CA ARG A 69 23.81 -10.61 18.96
C ARG A 69 22.94 -10.19 20.13
N ASP A 70 23.39 -10.49 21.35
CA ASP A 70 22.65 -10.20 22.59
C ASP A 70 22.51 -8.69 22.83
N ASP A 71 23.52 -7.89 22.47
CA ASP A 71 23.50 -6.43 22.59
C ASP A 71 22.36 -5.80 21.76
N TRP A 72 22.13 -6.32 20.55
CA TRP A 72 21.03 -5.88 19.69
C TRP A 72 19.67 -6.45 20.12
N ARG A 73 19.65 -7.71 20.57
CA ARG A 73 18.42 -8.41 20.98
C ARG A 73 17.62 -7.64 22.01
N PHE A 74 18.31 -7.02 22.97
CA PHE A 74 17.66 -6.29 24.06
C PHE A 74 17.74 -4.77 23.94
N SER A 75 18.16 -4.25 22.79
CA SER A 75 18.16 -2.80 22.55
C SER A 75 16.73 -2.26 22.60
N ASP A 76 16.49 -1.26 23.45
CA ASP A 76 15.18 -0.60 23.57
C ASP A 76 14.71 -0.03 22.22
N GLY A 77 15.64 0.49 21.42
CA GLY A 77 15.35 1.02 20.09
C GLY A 77 14.85 -0.05 19.13
N PHE A 78 15.51 -1.22 19.11
CA PHE A 78 15.10 -2.34 18.28
C PHE A 78 13.75 -2.93 18.73
N LEU A 79 13.54 -3.12 20.03
CA LEU A 79 12.27 -3.63 20.55
C LEU A 79 11.10 -2.70 20.23
N LYS A 80 11.28 -1.39 20.45
CA LYS A 80 10.30 -0.36 20.07
C LYS A 80 10.01 -0.39 18.57
N TYR A 81 11.04 -0.35 17.74
CA TYR A 81 10.88 -0.37 16.28
C TYR A 81 10.12 -1.62 15.81
N ASN A 82 10.51 -2.80 16.32
CA ASN A 82 9.87 -4.08 15.99
C ASN A 82 8.39 -4.10 16.39
N GLN A 83 8.05 -3.64 17.60
CA GLN A 83 6.65 -3.62 18.05
C GLN A 83 5.80 -2.59 17.27
N ILE A 84 6.35 -1.43 16.92
CA ILE A 84 5.64 -0.42 16.10
C ILE A 84 5.38 -0.97 14.70
N THR A 85 6.40 -1.49 14.01
CA THR A 85 6.24 -1.93 12.62
C THR A 85 5.39 -3.19 12.50
N LEU A 86 5.52 -4.17 13.40
CA LEU A 86 4.60 -5.32 13.48
C LEU A 86 3.17 -4.84 13.79
N GLY A 87 3.09 -3.81 14.64
CA GLY A 87 1.93 -2.99 14.97
C GLY A 87 1.16 -2.45 13.76
N LEU A 88 1.87 -1.78 12.86
CA LEU A 88 1.24 -0.93 11.85
C LEU A 88 1.16 -1.57 10.46
N GLY A 89 1.96 -2.60 10.18
CA GLY A 89 2.05 -3.19 8.83
C GLY A 89 0.70 -3.61 8.26
N PHE A 90 -0.03 -4.51 8.92
CA PHE A 90 -1.33 -4.98 8.43
C PHE A 90 -2.39 -3.86 8.37
N VAL A 91 -2.33 -2.87 9.27
CA VAL A 91 -3.25 -1.71 9.28
C VAL A 91 -2.99 -0.82 8.06
N SER A 92 -1.72 -0.62 7.69
CA SER A 92 -1.35 0.15 6.50
C SER A 92 -1.83 -0.51 5.20
N ILE A 93 -1.82 -1.85 5.13
CA ILE A 93 -2.40 -2.60 4.01
C ILE A 93 -3.92 -2.46 4.01
N GLY A 94 -4.56 -2.56 5.18
CA GLY A 94 -6.00 -2.31 5.33
C GLY A 94 -6.41 -0.92 4.85
N ASN A 95 -5.57 0.09 5.07
CA ASN A 95 -5.79 1.43 4.57
C ASN A 95 -5.79 1.51 3.04
N ASP A 96 -4.87 0.80 2.37
CA ASP A 96 -4.86 0.71 0.90
C ASP A 96 -6.13 0.01 0.37
N LEU A 97 -6.67 -0.97 1.10
CA LEU A 97 -7.93 -1.62 0.74
C LEU A 97 -9.12 -0.65 0.73
N VAL A 98 -9.11 0.40 1.55
CA VAL A 98 -10.14 1.46 1.49
C VAL A 98 -10.17 2.11 0.10
N GLY A 99 -9.00 2.37 -0.49
CA GLY A 99 -8.89 2.92 -1.84
C GLY A 99 -9.44 1.97 -2.92
N LEU A 100 -9.23 0.66 -2.74
CA LEU A 100 -9.78 -0.36 -3.64
C LEU A 100 -11.30 -0.50 -3.50
N VAL A 101 -11.81 -0.56 -2.27
CA VAL A 101 -13.25 -0.59 -1.94
C VAL A 101 -13.94 0.64 -2.51
N ARG A 102 -13.33 1.81 -2.38
CA ARG A 102 -13.85 3.04 -2.97
C ARG A 102 -14.07 2.91 -4.47
N CYS A 103 -13.06 2.44 -5.20
CA CYS A 103 -13.18 2.26 -6.65
C CYS A 103 -14.24 1.21 -7.00
N LEU A 104 -14.30 0.13 -6.22
CA LEU A 104 -15.31 -0.92 -6.36
C LEU A 104 -16.74 -0.39 -6.19
N LEU A 105 -16.98 0.45 -5.18
CA LEU A 105 -18.30 1.03 -4.90
C LEU A 105 -18.69 2.14 -5.87
N VAL A 106 -17.72 2.94 -6.31
CA VAL A 106 -17.96 4.13 -7.14
C VAL A 106 -18.15 3.78 -8.62
N ASN A 107 -17.35 2.87 -9.18
CA ASN A 107 -17.39 2.57 -10.63
C ASN A 107 -18.77 2.10 -11.14
N PRO A 108 -19.52 1.24 -10.43
CA PRO A 108 -20.86 0.80 -10.86
C PRO A 108 -21.94 1.88 -10.84
N THR A 109 -21.68 3.06 -10.25
CA THR A 109 -22.67 4.16 -10.14
C THR A 109 -22.72 5.06 -11.37
N TYR A 110 -21.82 4.88 -12.34
CA TYR A 110 -21.75 5.69 -13.55
C TYR A 110 -22.71 5.19 -14.63
N GLY A 111 -23.54 6.06 -15.18
CA GLY A 111 -24.47 5.77 -16.28
C GLY A 111 -23.90 6.10 -17.67
N TYR A 112 -24.61 5.67 -18.72
CA TYR A 112 -24.30 5.97 -20.13
C TYR A 112 -25.55 6.48 -20.86
N GLY A 113 -25.42 7.59 -21.58
CA GLY A 113 -26.54 8.25 -22.27
C GLY A 113 -26.55 9.76 -22.03
N ASP A 114 -27.73 10.38 -22.18
CA ASP A 114 -27.89 11.81 -21.95
C ASP A 114 -27.65 12.16 -20.48
N GLY A 115 -26.66 13.00 -20.21
CA GLY A 115 -26.16 13.28 -18.85
C GLY A 115 -25.27 12.19 -18.24
N GLY A 116 -24.98 11.09 -18.94
CA GLY A 116 -24.09 10.02 -18.48
C GLY A 116 -22.64 10.51 -18.30
N ARG A 117 -21.99 10.06 -17.22
CA ARG A 117 -20.62 10.50 -16.85
C ARG A 117 -19.59 9.37 -16.87
N TYR A 118 -19.85 8.26 -17.56
CA TYR A 118 -18.96 7.11 -17.54
C TYR A 118 -17.54 7.42 -18.02
N ASP A 119 -17.37 8.33 -18.99
CA ASP A 119 -16.06 8.79 -19.46
C ASP A 119 -15.19 9.42 -18.36
N GLU A 120 -15.82 9.88 -17.28
CA GLU A 120 -15.13 10.43 -16.11
C GLU A 120 -14.79 9.37 -15.07
N SER A 121 -15.28 8.14 -15.24
CA SER A 121 -14.99 7.05 -14.31
C SER A 121 -13.51 6.63 -14.44
N PRO A 122 -12.85 6.29 -13.32
CA PRO A 122 -11.50 5.72 -13.36
C PRO A 122 -11.42 4.42 -14.17
N ALA A 123 -12.53 3.67 -14.23
CA ALA A 123 -12.66 2.47 -15.04
C ALA A 123 -12.60 2.77 -16.55
N ALA A 124 -13.26 3.82 -17.04
CA ALA A 124 -13.24 4.19 -18.46
C ALA A 124 -11.83 4.61 -18.94
N ALA A 125 -11.03 5.21 -18.05
CA ALA A 125 -9.64 5.55 -18.36
C ALA A 125 -8.69 4.33 -18.37
N THR A 126 -9.16 3.16 -17.93
CA THR A 126 -8.33 1.97 -17.79
C THR A 126 -8.69 0.93 -18.85
N LYS A 127 -7.77 0.70 -19.78
CA LYS A 127 -7.90 -0.33 -20.80
C LYS A 127 -8.01 -1.72 -20.16
N ASP A 128 -8.96 -2.53 -20.64
CA ASP A 128 -9.27 -3.89 -20.16
C ASP A 128 -9.67 -3.94 -18.67
N SER A 129 -10.42 -2.93 -18.22
CA SER A 129 -11.02 -2.96 -16.88
C SER A 129 -11.97 -4.16 -16.73
N SER A 130 -11.98 -4.79 -15.55
CA SER A 130 -12.90 -5.88 -15.25
C SER A 130 -14.35 -5.42 -15.02
N PHE A 131 -14.56 -4.10 -14.93
CA PHE A 131 -15.89 -3.49 -14.85
C PHE A 131 -16.55 -3.51 -16.23
N GLN A 132 -17.80 -3.96 -16.28
CA GLN A 132 -18.62 -3.83 -17.47
C GLN A 132 -18.96 -2.35 -17.69
N ALA A 133 -18.78 -1.88 -18.92
CA ALA A 133 -19.23 -0.55 -19.28
C ALA A 133 -20.78 -0.49 -19.17
N PRO A 134 -21.35 0.64 -18.68
CA PRO A 134 -22.80 0.86 -18.73
C PRO A 134 -23.33 0.71 -20.16
N ARG A 135 -24.54 0.17 -20.28
CA ARG A 135 -25.28 0.09 -21.54
C ARG A 135 -25.95 1.43 -21.82
N VAL A 136 -26.22 1.71 -23.10
CA VAL A 136 -26.99 2.90 -23.50
C VAL A 136 -28.35 2.87 -22.80
N GLY A 137 -28.65 3.92 -22.02
CA GLY A 137 -29.88 4.02 -21.22
C GLY A 137 -29.68 3.72 -19.72
N ASP A 138 -28.51 3.25 -19.29
CA ASP A 138 -28.20 3.09 -17.87
C ASP A 138 -28.14 4.47 -17.17
N VAL A 139 -29.04 4.67 -16.20
CA VAL A 139 -29.15 5.92 -15.44
C VAL A 139 -27.95 6.17 -14.53
N ASP A 140 -27.43 7.40 -14.54
CA ASP A 140 -26.36 7.85 -13.63
C ASP A 140 -26.86 7.99 -12.19
N ARG A 141 -26.09 7.53 -11.20
CA ARG A 141 -26.48 7.57 -9.77
C ARG A 141 -25.53 8.45 -8.94
N PRO A 142 -25.55 9.79 -9.09
CA PRO A 142 -24.58 10.69 -8.45
C PRO A 142 -24.71 10.72 -6.92
N ALA A 143 -25.93 10.60 -6.38
CA ALA A 143 -26.15 10.59 -4.93
C ALA A 143 -25.52 9.35 -4.26
N GLU A 144 -25.68 8.17 -4.87
CA GLU A 144 -25.06 6.92 -4.40
C GLU A 144 -23.53 7.03 -4.45
N ARG A 145 -23.00 7.58 -5.55
CA ARG A 145 -21.56 7.84 -5.73
C ARG A 145 -20.99 8.72 -4.62
N GLN A 146 -21.68 9.82 -4.30
CA GLN A 146 -21.24 10.75 -3.27
C GLN A 146 -21.22 10.10 -1.89
N ARG A 147 -22.25 9.29 -1.55
CA ARG A 147 -22.29 8.52 -0.30
C ARG A 147 -21.13 7.52 -0.22
N CYS A 148 -20.84 6.80 -1.30
CA CYS A 148 -19.73 5.83 -1.35
C CYS A 148 -18.36 6.50 -1.14
N ARG A 149 -18.17 7.72 -1.70
CA ARG A 149 -16.94 8.51 -1.49
C ARG A 149 -16.82 9.03 -0.06
N GLN A 150 -17.91 9.52 0.53
CA GLN A 150 -17.95 9.97 1.91
C GLN A 150 -17.65 8.81 2.87
N PHE A 151 -18.28 7.64 2.66
CA PHE A 151 -17.99 6.42 3.40
C PHE A 151 -16.49 6.09 3.34
N SER A 152 -15.91 6.07 2.14
CA SER A 152 -14.49 5.76 1.95
C SER A 152 -13.57 6.79 2.62
N PHE A 153 -13.95 8.07 2.60
CA PHE A 153 -13.21 9.13 3.30
C PHE A 153 -13.22 8.92 4.81
N TRP A 154 -14.39 8.63 5.40
CA TRP A 154 -14.49 8.35 6.83
C TRP A 154 -13.73 7.08 7.23
N MET A 155 -13.82 6.01 6.42
CA MET A 155 -13.04 4.79 6.65
C MET A 155 -11.53 5.06 6.65
N LEU A 156 -11.04 5.86 5.69
CA LEU A 156 -9.63 6.30 5.66
C LEU A 156 -9.24 7.04 6.95
N MET A 157 -10.08 7.97 7.42
CA MET A 157 -9.84 8.67 8.69
C MET A 157 -9.82 7.71 9.88
N PHE A 158 -10.74 6.74 9.96
CA PHE A 158 -10.77 5.77 11.04
C PHE A 158 -9.55 4.85 11.04
N PHE A 159 -9.06 4.42 9.87
CA PHE A 159 -7.80 3.67 9.77
C PHE A 159 -6.60 4.49 10.25
N LEU A 160 -6.52 5.76 9.85
CA LEU A 160 -5.47 6.67 10.32
C LEU A 160 -5.54 6.86 11.85
N SER A 161 -6.74 7.05 12.41
CA SER A 161 -6.94 7.13 13.85
C SER A 161 -6.55 5.83 14.57
N SER A 162 -6.81 4.67 13.98
CA SER A 162 -6.45 3.35 14.53
C SER A 162 -4.93 3.16 14.65
N ASN A 163 -4.13 3.88 13.86
CA ASN A 163 -2.66 3.82 13.95
C ASN A 163 -2.12 4.58 15.18
N ILE A 164 -2.86 5.54 15.73
CA ILE A 164 -2.38 6.41 16.82
C ILE A 164 -2.16 5.59 18.10
N PRO A 165 -3.13 4.80 18.62
CA PRO A 165 -2.91 4.00 19.81
C PRO A 165 -1.78 2.97 19.62
N GLY A 166 -1.68 2.34 18.44
CA GLY A 166 -0.62 1.39 18.14
C GLY A 166 0.78 2.00 18.14
N SER A 167 0.92 3.21 17.56
CA SER A 167 2.19 3.95 17.55
C SER A 167 2.60 4.41 18.93
N VAL A 168 1.66 4.94 19.73
CA VAL A 168 1.90 5.36 21.11
C VAL A 168 2.30 4.15 21.97
N ALA A 169 1.56 3.04 21.86
CA ALA A 169 1.86 1.83 22.62
C ALA A 169 3.20 1.21 22.24
N GLY A 170 3.55 1.21 20.96
CA GLY A 170 4.87 0.76 20.52
C GLY A 170 5.98 1.71 21.02
N GLY A 171 5.70 3.02 21.04
CA GLY A 171 6.59 4.03 21.59
C GLY A 171 6.89 3.90 23.08
N MET A 172 5.91 3.40 23.84
CA MET A 172 6.01 3.10 25.28
C MET A 172 6.72 1.77 25.59
N PHE A 173 7.07 0.95 24.59
CA PHE A 173 7.70 -0.35 24.80
C PHE A 173 9.21 -0.20 25.06
N GLN A 174 9.57 0.26 26.25
CA GLN A 174 10.94 0.47 26.71
C GLN A 174 11.11 -0.08 28.13
N ARG A 175 12.32 -0.51 28.51
CA ARG A 175 12.60 -1.11 29.83
C ARG A 175 12.05 -0.30 31.01
N LYS A 176 12.23 1.03 30.98
CA LYS A 176 11.77 1.96 32.03
C LYS A 176 10.25 1.93 32.27
N TYR A 177 9.46 1.49 31.30
CA TYR A 177 7.99 1.44 31.43
C TYR A 177 7.51 0.14 32.06
N PHE A 178 8.36 -0.90 32.15
CA PHE A 178 7.98 -2.18 32.75
C PHE A 178 8.06 -2.19 34.27
N GLU A 179 8.75 -1.21 34.86
CA GLU A 179 8.79 -1.00 36.31
C GLU A 179 7.47 -0.44 36.85
N ASN A 180 6.63 0.15 35.98
CA ASN A 180 5.35 0.74 36.37
C ASN A 180 4.19 -0.07 35.77
N GLU A 181 3.47 -0.78 36.64
CA GLU A 181 2.33 -1.62 36.29
C GLU A 181 1.22 -0.86 35.54
N GLN A 182 0.89 0.36 35.97
CA GLN A 182 -0.15 1.18 35.33
C GLN A 182 0.20 1.51 33.87
N LYS A 183 1.47 1.83 33.60
CA LYS A 183 1.94 2.12 32.24
C LYS A 183 1.94 0.87 31.37
N ALA A 184 2.30 -0.28 31.94
CA ALA A 184 2.24 -1.56 31.26
C ALA A 184 0.80 -1.94 30.86
N HIS A 185 -0.19 -1.74 31.75
CA HIS A 185 -1.61 -1.93 31.44
C HIS A 185 -2.12 -0.96 30.37
N LEU A 186 -1.77 0.34 30.48
CA LEU A 186 -2.15 1.32 29.46
C LEU A 186 -1.63 0.93 28.07
N MET A 187 -0.37 0.52 27.99
CA MET A 187 0.23 0.05 26.74
C MET A 187 -0.50 -1.17 26.16
N MET A 188 -0.87 -2.14 27.00
CA MET A 188 -1.64 -3.32 26.59
C MET A 188 -3.02 -2.90 26.04
N ASN A 189 -3.73 -2.03 26.75
CA ASN A 189 -5.05 -1.53 26.34
C ASN A 189 -4.99 -0.79 25.00
N LEU A 190 -3.97 0.04 24.78
CA LEU A 190 -3.79 0.75 23.51
C LEU A 190 -3.50 -0.21 22.34
N ARG A 191 -2.74 -1.30 22.57
CA ARG A 191 -2.51 -2.35 21.57
C ARG A 191 -3.80 -3.09 21.20
N TYR A 192 -4.59 -3.42 22.21
CA TYR A 192 -5.91 -4.04 22.04
C TYR A 192 -6.85 -3.15 21.25
N ALA A 193 -6.98 -1.88 21.66
CA ALA A 193 -7.84 -0.91 21.00
C ALA A 193 -7.46 -0.75 19.51
N SER A 194 -6.17 -0.57 19.20
CA SER A 194 -5.69 -0.44 17.81
C SER A 194 -6.01 -1.68 16.97
N SER A 195 -5.80 -2.88 17.50
CA SER A 195 -6.00 -4.12 16.74
C SER A 195 -7.49 -4.47 16.58
N ALA A 196 -8.30 -4.21 17.61
CA ALA A 196 -9.74 -4.42 17.58
C ALA A 196 -10.43 -3.46 16.61
N VAL A 197 -10.06 -2.18 16.63
CA VAL A 197 -10.56 -1.19 15.66
C VAL A 197 -10.16 -1.59 14.25
N ALA A 198 -8.90 -1.96 14.01
CA ALA A 198 -8.47 -2.41 12.68
C ALA A 198 -9.26 -3.64 12.20
N LEU A 199 -9.47 -4.65 13.05
CA LEU A 199 -10.29 -5.83 12.73
C LEU A 199 -11.72 -5.45 12.35
N PHE A 200 -12.34 -4.58 13.15
CA PHE A 200 -13.69 -4.08 12.89
C PHE A 200 -13.75 -3.36 11.54
N LEU A 201 -12.81 -2.45 11.27
CA LEU A 201 -12.77 -1.69 10.03
C LEU A 201 -12.56 -2.59 8.79
N ILE A 202 -11.68 -3.60 8.87
CA ILE A 202 -11.50 -4.59 7.78
C ILE A 202 -12.80 -5.36 7.54
N SER A 203 -13.50 -5.75 8.60
CA SER A 203 -14.80 -6.44 8.52
C SER A 203 -15.86 -5.55 7.85
N VAL A 204 -15.88 -4.26 8.17
CA VAL A 204 -16.75 -3.26 7.52
C VAL A 204 -16.43 -3.11 6.02
N LEU A 205 -15.15 -3.15 5.61
CA LEU A 205 -14.79 -3.13 4.19
C LEU A 205 -15.29 -4.38 3.45
N MET A 206 -15.22 -5.56 4.07
CA MET A 206 -15.78 -6.80 3.49
C MET A 206 -17.31 -6.74 3.40
N ALA A 207 -17.99 -6.19 4.42
CA ALA A 207 -19.42 -5.97 4.39
C ALA A 207 -19.83 -4.97 3.28
N ALA A 208 -19.06 -3.91 3.07
CA ALA A 208 -19.27 -2.97 1.97
C ALA A 208 -19.09 -3.64 0.58
N ALA A 209 -18.11 -4.54 0.45
CA ALA A 209 -17.94 -5.33 -0.76
C ALA A 209 -19.11 -6.31 -1.00
N ALA A 210 -19.62 -6.94 0.06
CA ALA A 210 -20.82 -7.78 0.01
C ALA A 210 -22.06 -6.99 -0.40
N TRP A 211 -22.22 -5.78 0.18
CA TRP A 211 -23.28 -4.85 -0.16
C TRP A 211 -23.21 -4.45 -1.64
N SER A 212 -22.03 -4.10 -2.14
CA SER A 212 -21.80 -3.81 -3.57
C SER A 212 -22.27 -4.98 -4.45
N ARG A 213 -21.91 -6.22 -4.10
CA ARG A 213 -22.34 -7.42 -4.83
C ARG A 213 -23.86 -7.56 -4.90
N LYS A 214 -24.58 -7.21 -3.82
CA LYS A 214 -26.02 -7.41 -3.70
C LYS A 214 -26.82 -6.29 -4.37
N TYR A 215 -26.40 -5.04 -4.21
CA TYR A 215 -27.19 -3.87 -4.59
C TYR A 215 -26.72 -3.18 -5.88
N GLN A 216 -25.49 -3.41 -6.31
CA GLN A 216 -24.95 -2.80 -7.53
C GLN A 216 -24.86 -3.87 -8.64
N PRO A 217 -25.75 -3.84 -9.65
CA PRO A 217 -25.82 -4.89 -10.67
C PRO A 217 -24.56 -5.00 -11.54
N ARG A 218 -23.73 -3.95 -11.57
CA ARG A 218 -22.51 -3.85 -12.38
C ARG A 218 -21.22 -3.97 -11.57
N ALA A 219 -21.29 -4.43 -10.33
CA ALA A 219 -20.10 -4.63 -9.50
C ALA A 219 -19.24 -5.77 -10.06
N SER A 220 -17.92 -5.56 -10.12
CA SER A 220 -17.00 -6.59 -10.61
C SER A 220 -16.85 -7.73 -9.61
N HIS A 221 -17.40 -8.91 -9.94
CA HIS A 221 -17.26 -10.11 -9.12
C HIS A 221 -15.80 -10.50 -8.85
N LYS A 222 -14.92 -10.30 -9.83
CA LYS A 222 -13.48 -10.58 -9.69
C LYS A 222 -12.85 -9.67 -8.63
N ALA A 223 -13.16 -8.37 -8.68
CA ALA A 223 -12.66 -7.40 -7.69
C ALA A 223 -13.17 -7.71 -6.28
N ILE A 224 -14.46 -8.05 -6.14
CA ILE A 224 -15.08 -8.45 -4.87
C ILE A 224 -14.38 -9.69 -4.30
N HIS A 225 -14.24 -10.75 -5.09
CA HIS A 225 -13.58 -11.97 -4.62
C HIS A 225 -12.14 -11.72 -4.15
N ARG A 226 -11.36 -10.93 -4.89
CA ARG A 226 -10.00 -10.57 -4.47
C ARG A 226 -9.99 -9.78 -3.17
N LEU A 227 -10.92 -8.84 -3.00
CA LEU A 227 -11.04 -8.06 -1.78
C LEU A 227 -11.43 -8.93 -0.57
N PHE A 228 -12.28 -9.94 -0.76
CA PHE A 228 -12.59 -10.93 0.28
C PHE A 228 -11.35 -11.72 0.68
N VAL A 229 -10.58 -12.24 -0.29
CA VAL A 229 -9.32 -12.97 -0.01
C VAL A 229 -8.34 -12.10 0.78
N LEU A 230 -8.12 -10.85 0.33
CA LEU A 230 -7.24 -9.90 1.01
C LEU A 230 -7.74 -9.56 2.42
N GLY A 231 -9.04 -9.30 2.57
CA GLY A 231 -9.68 -9.03 3.86
C GLY A 231 -9.54 -10.19 4.84
N THR A 232 -9.81 -11.42 4.39
CA THR A 232 -9.66 -12.63 5.21
C THR A 232 -8.22 -12.82 5.68
N LEU A 233 -7.23 -12.63 4.80
CA LEU A 233 -5.81 -12.72 5.19
C LEU A 233 -5.46 -11.69 6.27
N LEU A 234 -5.93 -10.45 6.17
CA LEU A 234 -5.69 -9.43 7.19
C LEU A 234 -6.47 -9.68 8.50
N ILE A 235 -7.67 -10.27 8.41
CA ILE A 235 -8.44 -10.69 9.59
C ILE A 235 -7.67 -11.75 10.38
N ILE A 236 -7.04 -12.72 9.72
CA ILE A 236 -6.20 -13.74 10.38
C ILE A 236 -5.09 -13.06 11.20
N VAL A 237 -4.40 -12.07 10.62
CA VAL A 237 -3.35 -11.31 11.32
C VAL A 237 -3.90 -10.57 12.53
N ALA A 238 -5.03 -9.90 12.38
CA ALA A 238 -5.66 -9.14 13.46
C ALA A 238 -6.16 -10.04 14.61
N LEU A 239 -6.75 -11.20 14.28
CA LEU A 239 -7.19 -12.20 15.25
C LEU A 239 -6.01 -12.82 15.99
N TYR A 240 -4.95 -13.21 15.28
CA TYR A 240 -3.72 -13.70 15.91
C TYR A 240 -3.20 -12.67 16.93
N ARG A 241 -3.11 -11.41 16.54
CA ARG A 241 -2.65 -10.34 17.43
C ARG A 241 -3.51 -10.18 18.68
N LEU A 242 -4.83 -10.12 18.51
CA LEU A 242 -5.75 -10.03 19.65
C LEU A 242 -5.63 -11.25 20.56
N SER A 243 -5.41 -12.44 19.99
CA SER A 243 -5.26 -13.69 20.74
C SER A 243 -4.00 -13.70 21.60
N VAL A 244 -2.88 -13.12 21.16
CA VAL A 244 -1.61 -13.17 21.90
C VAL A 244 -1.37 -11.99 22.85
N MET A 245 -2.15 -10.91 22.73
CA MET A 245 -1.94 -9.67 23.49
C MET A 245 -2.24 -9.78 25.00
N HIS A 246 -2.94 -10.83 25.45
CA HIS A 246 -3.27 -11.02 26.87
C HIS A 246 -2.09 -11.58 27.64
N HIS A 247 -1.09 -12.10 26.93
CA HIS A 247 0.06 -12.70 27.54
C HIS A 247 1.01 -11.66 28.13
N THR A 248 1.50 -11.97 29.32
CA THR A 248 2.51 -11.18 30.02
C THR A 248 3.76 -12.02 30.25
N THR A 249 4.90 -11.37 30.44
CA THR A 249 6.17 -12.01 30.74
C THR A 249 6.85 -11.34 31.94
N PRO A 250 7.53 -12.11 32.81
CA PRO A 250 8.33 -11.55 33.89
C PRO A 250 9.66 -10.99 33.40
N ALA A 251 10.22 -11.55 32.31
CA ALA A 251 11.51 -11.16 31.77
C ALA A 251 11.58 -11.43 30.26
N PHE A 252 12.40 -10.68 29.53
CA PHE A 252 12.53 -10.83 28.08
C PHE A 252 13.07 -12.19 27.63
N GLU A 253 13.95 -12.77 28.42
CA GLU A 253 14.58 -14.07 28.16
C GLU A 253 13.76 -15.26 28.64
N SER A 254 12.68 -15.00 29.39
CA SER A 254 11.87 -16.08 29.94
C SER A 254 11.26 -16.91 28.81
N THR A 255 11.36 -18.24 28.94
CA THR A 255 10.75 -19.23 28.03
C THR A 255 9.50 -19.88 28.63
N LEU A 256 9.03 -19.36 29.77
CA LEU A 256 7.82 -19.83 30.44
C LEU A 256 6.59 -19.72 29.52
N ALA A 257 5.54 -20.48 29.84
CA ALA A 257 4.28 -20.39 29.11
C ALA A 257 3.75 -18.93 29.13
N GLY A 258 3.26 -18.46 27.98
CA GLY A 258 2.80 -17.08 27.80
C GLY A 258 3.89 -16.08 27.38
N THR A 259 5.17 -16.39 27.49
CA THR A 259 6.24 -15.44 27.08
C THR A 259 6.32 -15.17 25.58
N LEU A 260 5.62 -15.97 24.77
CA LEU A 260 5.73 -16.02 23.31
C LEU A 260 7.16 -16.35 22.81
N ASN A 261 8.00 -16.91 23.69
CA ASN A 261 9.37 -17.31 23.38
C ASN A 261 9.52 -18.81 23.06
N SER A 262 8.49 -19.63 23.30
CA SER A 262 8.53 -21.05 22.97
C SER A 262 8.56 -21.29 21.46
N PRO A 263 9.20 -22.37 20.96
CA PRO A 263 9.26 -22.68 19.53
C PRO A 263 7.89 -22.69 18.85
N GLY A 264 6.87 -23.24 19.52
CA GLY A 264 5.49 -23.24 19.02
C GLY A 264 4.89 -21.84 18.89
N ALA A 265 5.14 -20.95 19.84
CA ALA A 265 4.69 -19.55 19.74
C ALA A 265 5.36 -18.81 18.57
N LYS A 266 6.64 -19.12 18.29
CA LYS A 266 7.35 -18.57 17.13
C LYS A 266 6.78 -19.09 15.82
N ALA A 267 6.55 -20.40 15.72
CA ALA A 267 5.92 -20.98 14.55
C ALA A 267 4.55 -20.32 14.28
N SER A 268 3.72 -20.16 15.31
CA SER A 268 2.43 -19.46 15.21
C SER A 268 2.59 -18.00 14.76
N PHE A 269 3.61 -17.27 15.23
CA PHE A 269 3.90 -15.92 14.76
C PHE A 269 4.21 -15.89 13.25
N TYR A 270 5.11 -16.74 12.75
CA TYR A 270 5.42 -16.77 11.33
C TYR A 270 4.21 -17.19 10.47
N ILE A 271 3.45 -18.20 10.90
CA ILE A 271 2.36 -18.80 10.12
C ILE A 271 1.08 -17.96 10.16
N LEU A 272 0.71 -17.40 11.31
CA LEU A 272 -0.56 -16.70 11.49
C LEU A 272 -0.42 -15.17 11.39
N HIS A 273 0.79 -14.63 11.56
CA HIS A 273 1.02 -13.19 11.43
C HIS A 273 1.77 -12.83 10.14
N LEU A 274 2.96 -13.39 9.91
CA LEU A 274 3.81 -12.93 8.79
C LEU A 274 3.37 -13.53 7.45
N LEU A 275 3.01 -14.81 7.40
CA LEU A 275 2.61 -15.47 6.16
C LEU A 275 1.34 -14.88 5.54
N PRO A 276 0.23 -14.63 6.26
CA PRO A 276 -0.98 -14.07 5.66
C PRO A 276 -0.76 -12.63 5.21
N GLU A 277 0.04 -11.85 5.95
CA GLU A 277 0.45 -10.51 5.57
C GLU A 277 1.29 -10.53 4.28
N TRP A 278 2.30 -11.40 4.20
CA TRP A 278 3.12 -11.58 3.01
C TRP A 278 2.29 -12.02 1.79
N LEU A 279 1.37 -12.98 1.95
CA LEU A 279 0.46 -13.41 0.89
C LEU A 279 -0.43 -12.26 0.40
N CYS A 280 -0.89 -11.40 1.31
CA CYS A 280 -1.68 -10.21 0.96
C CYS A 280 -0.85 -9.27 0.07
N LEU A 281 0.41 -9.01 0.42
CA LEU A 281 1.34 -8.20 -0.36
C LEU A 281 1.64 -8.81 -1.73
N VAL A 282 1.90 -10.11 -1.79
CA VAL A 282 2.10 -10.86 -3.05
C VAL A 282 0.89 -10.70 -3.96
N ILE A 283 -0.33 -10.91 -3.46
CA ILE A 283 -1.56 -10.77 -4.26
C ILE A 283 -1.71 -9.33 -4.76
N LEU A 284 -1.51 -8.33 -3.91
CA LEU A 284 -1.59 -6.91 -4.32
C LEU A 284 -0.56 -6.56 -5.41
N MET A 285 0.64 -7.14 -5.34
CA MET A 285 1.73 -6.89 -6.28
C MET A 285 1.68 -7.72 -7.57
N CYS A 286 1.18 -8.95 -7.54
CA CYS A 286 1.12 -9.83 -8.70
C CYS A 286 -0.03 -9.46 -9.66
N PHE A 287 -1.17 -8.98 -9.15
CA PHE A 287 -2.30 -8.66 -10.02
C PHE A 287 -2.33 -7.19 -10.43
N ASN A 288 -2.71 -6.93 -11.69
CA ASN A 288 -2.95 -5.57 -12.16
C ASN A 288 -4.24 -5.03 -11.53
N THR A 289 -4.07 -4.25 -10.47
CA THR A 289 -5.19 -3.70 -9.69
C THR A 289 -5.91 -2.58 -10.41
N ARG A 290 -5.24 -1.89 -11.34
CA ARG A 290 -5.90 -0.95 -12.24
C ARG A 290 -6.93 -1.66 -13.09
N LYS A 291 -6.55 -2.77 -13.72
CA LYS A 291 -7.50 -3.59 -14.50
C LYS A 291 -8.59 -4.20 -13.61
N THR A 292 -8.21 -4.74 -12.45
CA THR A 292 -9.16 -5.45 -11.59
C THR A 292 -10.16 -4.50 -10.93
N PHE A 293 -9.70 -3.42 -10.31
CA PHE A 293 -10.54 -2.48 -9.55
C PHE A 293 -10.94 -1.24 -10.36
N GLY A 294 -10.56 -1.16 -11.63
CA GLY A 294 -10.77 0.02 -12.47
C GLY A 294 -10.08 1.24 -11.88
N THR A 295 -8.96 1.09 -11.17
CA THR A 295 -8.29 2.24 -10.55
C THR A 295 -7.54 3.05 -11.60
N GLY A 296 -7.75 4.37 -11.62
CA GLY A 296 -6.84 5.29 -12.30
C GLY A 296 -5.43 5.25 -11.66
N PRO A 297 -4.43 5.94 -12.23
CA PRO A 297 -3.06 6.00 -11.68
C PRO A 297 -2.98 6.50 -10.23
N VAL A 298 -4.00 7.24 -9.80
CA VAL A 298 -4.10 7.87 -8.49
C VAL A 298 -5.33 7.36 -7.72
N GLY A 299 -6.06 6.38 -8.27
CA GLY A 299 -7.39 5.99 -7.80
C GLY A 299 -8.45 7.07 -8.03
N ASP A 300 -9.60 6.95 -7.37
CA ASP A 300 -10.59 8.04 -7.28
C ASP A 300 -10.24 8.95 -6.10
N ARG A 301 -9.61 10.10 -6.32
CA ARG A 301 -9.34 11.10 -5.26
C ARG A 301 -10.40 12.19 -5.14
N ARG A 302 -11.42 12.18 -6.00
CA ARG A 302 -12.40 13.27 -6.08
C ARG A 302 -13.31 13.31 -4.86
N GLY A 303 -13.33 14.40 -4.09
CA GLY A 303 -14.27 14.52 -2.96
C GLY A 303 -15.73 14.70 -3.40
N ARG A 304 -15.94 15.27 -4.59
CA ARG A 304 -17.24 15.60 -5.19
C ARG A 304 -17.18 15.39 -6.71
N ASP A 305 -18.34 15.19 -7.33
CA ASP A 305 -18.43 15.21 -8.79
C ASP A 305 -18.17 16.61 -9.34
N ASP A 306 -17.66 16.67 -10.57
CA ASP A 306 -17.35 17.93 -11.23
C ASP A 306 -18.64 18.70 -11.58
N THR A 307 -18.59 20.02 -11.46
CA THR A 307 -19.68 20.90 -11.92
C THR A 307 -19.75 20.89 -13.46
N PRO A 308 -20.91 21.20 -14.08
CA PRO A 308 -21.02 21.27 -15.54
C PRO A 308 -19.92 22.13 -16.19
N GLU A 309 -19.58 23.26 -15.59
CA GLU A 309 -18.50 24.15 -16.04
C GLU A 309 -17.12 23.47 -15.99
N GLN A 310 -16.82 22.74 -14.92
CA GLN A 310 -15.56 22.00 -14.77
C GLN A 310 -15.47 20.87 -15.81
N ILE A 311 -16.59 20.22 -16.11
CA ILE A 311 -16.69 19.20 -17.16
C ILE A 311 -16.39 19.82 -18.51
N LEU A 312 -17.04 20.95 -18.85
CA LEU A 312 -16.79 21.68 -20.11
C LEU A 312 -15.32 22.11 -20.21
N LYS A 313 -14.75 22.65 -19.12
CA LYS A 313 -13.34 23.03 -19.06
C LYS A 313 -12.41 21.84 -19.30
N ARG A 314 -12.69 20.67 -18.72
CA ARG A 314 -11.90 19.45 -18.95
C ARG A 314 -12.05 18.91 -20.37
N LYS A 315 -13.26 18.90 -20.91
CA LYS A 315 -13.51 18.51 -22.32
C LYS A 315 -12.74 19.43 -23.27
N ALA A 316 -12.78 20.75 -23.04
CA ALA A 316 -12.02 21.73 -23.82
C ALA A 316 -10.50 21.54 -23.65
N GLN A 317 -10.00 21.27 -22.44
CA GLN A 317 -8.58 20.98 -22.22
C GLN A 317 -8.13 19.68 -22.89
N LYS A 318 -8.95 18.64 -22.86
CA LYS A 318 -8.69 17.36 -23.52
C LYS A 318 -8.65 17.56 -25.05
N ALA A 319 -9.65 18.23 -25.62
CA ALA A 319 -9.69 18.57 -27.04
C ALA A 319 -8.46 19.39 -27.47
N LYS A 320 -8.03 20.38 -26.66
CA LYS A 320 -6.78 21.13 -26.92
C LYS A 320 -5.53 20.25 -26.88
N ARG A 321 -5.46 19.28 -25.97
CA ARG A 321 -4.34 18.32 -25.89
C ARG A 321 -4.32 17.37 -27.08
N ASP A 322 -5.49 16.87 -27.46
CA ASP A 322 -5.65 15.95 -28.58
C ASP A 322 -5.32 16.66 -29.91
N ALA A 323 -5.80 17.91 -30.10
CA ALA A 323 -5.42 18.74 -31.24
C ALA A 323 -3.91 19.03 -31.30
N LYS A 324 -3.28 19.31 -30.16
CA LYS A 324 -1.80 19.48 -30.09
C LYS A 324 -1.05 18.18 -30.41
N LYS A 325 -1.59 17.02 -30.02
CA LYS A 325 -1.00 15.71 -30.33
C LYS A 325 -1.12 15.41 -31.82
N ALA A 326 -2.30 15.63 -32.41
CA ALA A 326 -2.54 15.48 -33.85
C ALA A 326 -1.63 16.42 -34.68
N ASN A 327 -1.48 17.69 -34.28
CA ASN A 327 -0.58 18.62 -34.97
C ASN A 327 0.90 18.20 -34.88
N ARG A 328 1.32 17.57 -33.77
CA ARG A 328 2.69 17.02 -33.64
C ARG A 328 2.87 15.78 -34.50
N GLU A 329 1.87 14.90 -34.55
CA GLU A 329 1.88 13.71 -35.40
C GLU A 329 1.92 14.11 -36.88
N ASN A 330 1.10 15.07 -37.31
CA ASN A 330 1.13 15.62 -38.67
C ASN A 330 2.46 16.30 -39.01
N ARG A 331 3.04 17.07 -38.08
CA ARG A 331 4.37 17.69 -38.28
C ARG A 331 5.49 16.66 -38.42
N ASN A 332 5.39 15.54 -37.72
CA ASN A 332 6.39 14.46 -37.80
C ASN A 332 6.16 13.54 -39.02
N ALA A 333 4.95 13.52 -39.58
CA ALA A 333 4.59 12.71 -40.74
C ALA A 333 4.88 13.38 -42.09
N ASP A 334 5.30 14.64 -42.09
CA ASP A 334 5.70 15.40 -43.28
C ASP A 334 7.23 15.28 -43.52
N PRO A 335 7.68 14.34 -44.37
CA PRO A 335 9.11 14.08 -44.59
C PRO A 335 9.82 15.23 -45.31
N GLU A 336 9.12 16.05 -46.09
CA GLU A 336 9.72 17.15 -46.87
C GLU A 336 10.23 18.27 -45.94
N ARG A 337 9.62 18.46 -44.76
CA ARG A 337 10.11 19.45 -43.80
C ARG A 337 11.44 19.11 -43.13
N HIS A 338 11.90 17.86 -43.21
CA HIS A 338 13.20 17.47 -42.65
C HIS A 338 14.37 17.63 -43.63
N SER A 339 14.14 17.76 -44.96
CA SER A 339 15.22 18.03 -45.91
C SER A 339 15.69 19.49 -45.89
N ASP A 340 14.81 20.43 -45.55
CA ASP A 340 15.07 21.86 -45.77
C ASP A 340 15.61 22.61 -44.53
N SER A 341 15.74 21.93 -43.39
CA SER A 341 16.08 22.58 -42.11
C SER A 341 17.36 22.09 -41.44
N ILE A 342 18.25 21.42 -42.18
CA ILE A 342 19.67 21.44 -41.84
C ILE A 342 20.24 22.69 -42.51
N PRO A 343 20.31 23.87 -41.85
CA PRO A 343 21.21 24.89 -42.35
C PRO A 343 22.58 24.22 -42.40
N LEU A 344 23.14 24.08 -43.60
CA LEU A 344 24.55 23.78 -43.82
C LEU A 344 25.34 24.91 -43.15
N ARG A 345 25.45 24.84 -41.83
CA ARG A 345 26.27 25.73 -41.04
C ARG A 345 27.67 25.30 -41.37
N ASN A 346 28.24 25.97 -42.38
CA ASN A 346 29.61 25.87 -42.86
C ASN A 346 30.52 25.11 -41.88
N ILE A 347 30.74 23.83 -42.16
CA ILE A 347 31.85 23.04 -41.60
C ILE A 347 33.11 23.43 -42.39
N ALA A 348 33.39 24.72 -42.42
CA ALA A 348 34.65 25.29 -42.84
C ALA A 348 35.13 26.10 -41.63
N THR A 349 36.40 25.94 -41.29
CA THR A 349 37.13 26.59 -40.18
C THR A 349 36.84 26.11 -38.75
N SER A 350 37.29 24.90 -38.40
CA SER A 350 37.84 24.62 -37.05
C SER A 350 38.92 23.53 -37.10
N SER A 351 39.88 23.70 -38.02
CA SER A 351 41.09 22.88 -38.16
C SER A 351 42.34 23.59 -37.59
N LEU A 352 42.20 24.48 -36.62
CA LEU A 352 43.33 25.23 -36.06
C LEU A 352 43.06 25.58 -34.60
N LEU A 353 43.48 24.68 -33.71
CA LEU A 353 44.05 24.91 -32.37
C LEU A 353 44.03 23.60 -31.58
N ILE A 354 44.82 22.63 -32.04
CA ILE A 354 45.45 21.67 -31.13
C ILE A 354 46.67 22.41 -30.60
N ASP A 355 46.50 23.18 -29.53
CA ASP A 355 47.62 23.74 -28.78
C ASP A 355 47.75 22.96 -27.46
N THR A 356 48.63 21.98 -27.54
CA THR A 356 49.60 21.59 -26.51
C THR A 356 49.52 22.37 -25.19
N ARG A 357 48.91 21.79 -24.16
CA ARG A 357 49.35 21.99 -22.77
C ARG A 357 49.53 20.67 -22.05
N LEU A 358 50.77 20.23 -22.15
CA LEU A 358 51.47 19.33 -21.26
C LEU A 358 51.54 19.89 -19.82
N THR A 359 51.53 18.95 -18.87
CA THR A 359 52.27 18.91 -17.59
C THR A 359 51.79 19.69 -16.35
N GLY A 360 51.74 18.93 -15.24
CA GLY A 360 51.65 19.37 -13.85
C GLY A 360 50.74 18.43 -13.04
N SER A 361 51.14 17.22 -12.61
CA SER A 361 52.09 16.91 -11.53
C SER A 361 51.95 17.85 -10.32
N GLY A 362 51.30 17.37 -9.25
CA GLY A 362 51.19 18.10 -7.99
C GLY A 362 50.63 17.22 -6.87
N SER A 363 51.55 16.65 -6.10
CA SER A 363 51.38 15.96 -4.82
C SER A 363 50.56 16.73 -3.77
N ARG A 364 49.75 16.02 -2.97
CA ARG A 364 49.90 15.88 -1.50
C ARG A 364 48.90 14.91 -0.91
#